data_AF-A0A0X7A125-F1
#
_entry.id   AF-A0A0X7A125-F1
#
_cell.length_a   1.000
_cell.length_b   1.000
_cell.length_c   1.000
_cell.angle_alpha   90.00
_cell.angle_beta   90.00
_cell.angle_gamma   90.00
#
_symmetry.space_group_name_H-M   'P 1'
#
loop_
_entity.id
_entity.type
_entity.pdbx_description
1 polymer ?
#
loop_
_entity_poly.entity_id
_entity_poly.type
_entity_poly.pdbx_seq_one_letter_code
_entity_poly.pdbx_strand_id
1 'polypeptide(L)'
;MLRLWQRITYYRHRSELWALNKAQQMPLVAGFPISLVVSFWWFVMATPVMLPHIILQAYSKSAATIFLLITGLPLLLAIVLAMPWFFSWQGIAAGLMSGRSEAARKKEQVLMYAIDAYRAK
;
A
#
# COMPACT_ATOMS: atom_id res chain seq x y z
N MET A 1 14.40 -0.97 15.79
CA MET A 1 13.32 -1.37 14.85
C MET A 1 12.08 -0.49 14.94
N LEU A 2 11.54 -0.19 16.13
CA LEU A 2 10.35 0.67 16.32
C LEU A 2 10.41 2.04 15.61
N ARG A 3 11.52 2.78 15.70
CA ARG A 3 11.67 4.09 15.03
C ARG A 3 11.62 4.00 13.50
N LEU A 4 12.18 2.93 12.93
CA LEU A 4 12.24 2.76 11.47
C LEU A 4 10.86 2.36 10.92
N TRP A 5 10.16 1.48 11.64
CA TRP A 5 8.77 1.12 11.34
C TRP A 5 7.84 2.34 11.44
N GLN A 6 7.94 3.12 12.52
CA GLN A 6 7.18 4.38 12.67
C GLN A 6 7.44 5.35 11.52
N ARG A 7 8.70 5.48 11.09
CA ARG A 7 9.06 6.34 9.97
C ARG A 7 8.48 5.86 8.63
N ILE A 8 8.50 4.55 8.37
CA ILE A 8 7.86 3.96 7.19
C ILE A 8 6.35 4.21 7.22
N THR A 9 5.69 3.95 8.35
CA THR A 9 4.25 4.17 8.51
C THR A 9 3.87 5.64 8.35
N TYR A 10 4.70 6.56 8.86
CA TYR A 10 4.51 8.00 8.66
C TYR A 10 4.57 8.39 7.18
N TYR A 11 5.60 7.96 6.45
CA TYR A 11 5.69 8.25 5.01
C TYR A 11 4.57 7.61 4.22
N ARG A 12 4.11 6.41 4.62
CA ARG A 12 2.93 5.76 4.04
C ARG A 12 1.70 6.64 4.17
N HIS A 13 1.33 7.03 5.39
CA HIS A 13 0.16 7.87 5.60
C HIS A 13 0.26 9.22 4.87
N ARG A 14 1.45 9.82 4.82
CA ARG A 14 1.66 11.08 4.09
C ARG A 14 1.47 10.92 2.58
N SER A 15 1.96 9.84 1.99
CA SER A 15 1.77 9.54 0.56
C SER A 15 0.31 9.18 0.22
N GLU A 16 -0.36 8.43 1.10
CA GLU A 16 -1.78 8.10 0.98
C GLU A 16 -2.65 9.37 1.05
N LEU A 17 -2.32 10.30 1.96
CA LEU A 17 -2.98 11.61 2.05
C LEU A 17 -2.75 12.46 0.79
N TRP A 18 -1.53 12.49 0.27
CA TRP A 18 -1.24 13.20 -0.98
C TRP A 18 -2.06 12.65 -2.16
N ALA A 19 -2.18 11.33 -2.27
CA ALA A 19 -2.99 10.69 -3.30
C ALA A 19 -4.47 11.03 -3.17
N LEU A 20 -5.02 11.03 -1.95
CA LEU A 20 -6.41 11.43 -1.71
C LEU A 20 -6.67 12.87 -2.11
N ASN A 21 -5.79 13.80 -1.71
CA ASN A 21 -5.95 15.21 -2.04
C ASN A 21 -5.91 15.42 -3.55
N LYS A 22 -5.04 14.69 -4.27
CA LYS A 22 -5.01 14.72 -5.74
C LYS A 22 -6.24 14.08 -6.37
N ALA A 23 -6.72 12.97 -5.83
CA ALA A 23 -7.93 12.30 -6.29
C ALA A 23 -9.19 13.16 -6.12
N GLN A 24 -9.29 13.90 -5.02
CA GLN A 24 -10.39 14.84 -4.76
C GLN A 24 -10.34 16.06 -5.70
N GLN A 25 -9.16 16.55 -6.07
CA GLN A 25 -9.01 17.65 -7.04
C GLN A 25 -9.39 17.24 -8.46
N MET A 26 -9.23 15.96 -8.81
CA MET A 26 -9.46 15.45 -10.16
C MET A 26 -10.29 14.16 -10.11
N PRO A 27 -11.60 14.24 -9.77
CA PRO A 27 -12.43 13.07 -9.49
C PRO A 27 -12.54 12.11 -10.67
N LEU A 28 -12.56 12.62 -11.92
CA LEU A 28 -12.63 11.79 -13.13
C LEU A 28 -11.40 10.89 -13.33
N VAL A 29 -10.24 11.30 -12.79
CA VAL A 29 -8.98 10.54 -12.86
C VAL A 29 -8.52 10.10 -11.47
N ALA A 30 -9.41 10.09 -10.47
CA ALA A 30 -9.12 9.73 -9.08
C ALA A 30 -8.46 8.35 -8.93
N GLY A 31 -8.79 7.42 -9.84
CA GLY A 31 -8.18 6.10 -9.89
C GLY A 31 -6.66 6.14 -10.08
N PHE A 32 -6.12 7.12 -10.82
CA PHE A 32 -4.69 7.21 -11.12
C PHE A 32 -3.82 7.51 -9.89
N PRO A 33 -3.99 8.63 -9.14
CA PRO A 33 -3.16 8.92 -7.98
C PRO A 33 -3.32 7.87 -6.87
N ILE A 34 -4.53 7.33 -6.68
CA ILE A 34 -4.80 6.27 -5.70
C ILE A 34 -4.06 4.98 -6.10
N SER A 35 -4.23 4.52 -7.35
CA SER A 35 -3.59 3.29 -7.82
C SER A 35 -2.07 3.40 -7.85
N LEU A 36 -1.52 4.58 -8.14
CA LEU A 36 -0.08 4.83 -8.12
C LEU A 36 0.50 4.60 -6.71
N VAL A 37 -0.09 5.22 -5.69
CA VAL A 37 0.42 5.08 -4.31
C VAL A 37 0.17 3.68 -3.76
N VAL A 38 -0.99 3.09 -4.02
CA VAL A 38 -1.30 1.71 -3.59
C VAL A 38 -0.33 0.71 -4.22
N SER A 39 -0.08 0.82 -5.53
CA SER A 39 0.86 -0.05 -6.24
C SER A 39 2.29 0.14 -5.74
N PHE A 40 2.72 1.39 -5.53
CA PHE A 40 4.04 1.69 -4.97
C PHE A 40 4.27 0.97 -3.64
N TRP A 41 3.32 1.07 -2.69
CA TRP A 41 3.43 0.38 -1.41
C TRP A 41 3.37 -1.13 -1.54
N TRP A 42 2.60 -1.64 -2.51
CA TRP A 42 2.59 -3.08 -2.82
C TRP A 42 3.96 -3.58 -3.26
N PHE A 43 4.63 -2.87 -4.17
CA PHE A 43 5.99 -3.20 -4.61
C PHE A 43 7.00 -3.13 -3.46
N VAL A 44 6.92 -2.09 -2.62
CA VAL A 44 7.79 -1.96 -1.44
C VAL A 44 7.62 -3.15 -0.49
N MET A 45 6.37 -3.60 -0.25
CA MET A 45 6.10 -4.76 0.61
C MET A 45 6.48 -6.10 -0.02
N ALA A 46 6.43 -6.22 -1.35
CA ALA A 46 6.85 -7.41 -2.08
C ALA A 46 8.37 -7.55 -2.20
N THR A 47 9.10 -6.43 -2.13
CA THR A 47 10.57 -6.36 -2.28
C THR A 47 11.34 -7.39 -1.45
N PRO A 48 11.05 -7.59 -0.14
CA PRO A 48 11.77 -8.55 0.70
C PRO A 48 11.62 -10.02 0.26
N VAL A 49 10.64 -10.35 -0.58
CA VAL A 49 10.44 -11.71 -1.12
C VAL A 49 10.93 -11.78 -2.56
N MET A 50 10.59 -10.79 -3.38
CA MET A 50 10.94 -10.76 -4.80
C MET A 50 12.45 -10.64 -5.04
N LEU A 51 13.15 -9.78 -4.28
CA LEU A 51 14.61 -9.62 -4.46
C LEU A 51 15.37 -10.90 -4.14
N PRO A 52 15.21 -11.55 -2.96
CA PRO A 52 15.88 -12.82 -2.69
C PRO A 52 15.51 -13.89 -3.70
N HIS A 53 14.25 -13.95 -4.15
CA HIS A 53 13.84 -14.92 -5.16
C HIS A 53 14.59 -14.74 -6.49
N ILE A 54 14.66 -13.51 -7.02
CA ILE A 54 15.37 -13.19 -8.27
C ILE A 54 16.86 -13.51 -8.13
N ILE A 55 17.47 -13.14 -7.00
CA ILE A 55 18.87 -13.41 -6.70
C ILE A 55 19.10 -14.93 -6.68
N LEU A 56 18.31 -15.67 -5.90
CA LEU A 56 18.42 -17.13 -5.82
C LEU A 56 18.20 -17.80 -7.17
N GLN A 57 17.28 -17.30 -8.00
CA GLN A 57 17.02 -17.83 -9.32
C GLN A 57 18.24 -17.66 -10.25
N ALA A 58 18.97 -16.56 -10.11
CA ALA A 58 20.23 -16.33 -10.84
C ALA A 58 21.34 -17.30 -10.41
N TYR A 59 21.36 -17.74 -9.15
CA TYR A 59 22.36 -18.70 -8.64
C TYR A 59 21.97 -20.16 -8.84
N SER A 60 20.74 -20.55 -8.51
CA SER A 60 20.24 -21.93 -8.57
C SER A 60 18.72 -21.98 -8.65
N LYS A 61 18.22 -22.61 -9.71
CA LYS A 61 16.78 -22.84 -9.90
C LYS A 61 16.17 -23.63 -8.74
N SER A 62 16.87 -24.66 -8.26
CA SER A 62 16.38 -25.49 -7.14
C SER A 62 16.28 -24.70 -5.84
N ALA A 63 17.26 -23.85 -5.54
CA ALA A 63 17.23 -23.00 -4.35
C ALA A 63 16.08 -21.99 -4.41
N ALA A 64 15.83 -21.40 -5.57
CA ALA A 64 14.71 -20.48 -5.79
C ALA A 64 13.34 -21.17 -5.64
N THR A 65 13.21 -22.41 -6.13
CA THR A 65 11.98 -23.22 -5.97
C THR A 65 11.73 -23.57 -4.50
N ILE A 66 12.76 -23.99 -3.76
CA ILE A 66 12.63 -24.27 -2.32
C ILE A 66 12.25 -23.00 -1.56
N PHE A 67 12.88 -21.86 -1.87
CA PHE A 67 12.53 -20.57 -1.28
C PHE A 67 11.07 -20.19 -1.55
N LEU A 68 10.57 -20.37 -2.78
CA LEU A 68 9.17 -20.15 -3.12
C LEU A 68 8.22 -21.11 -2.40
N LEU A 69 8.59 -22.39 -2.23
CA LEU A 69 7.77 -23.34 -1.48
C LEU A 69 7.61 -22.92 -0.02
N ILE A 70 8.70 -22.43 0.59
CA ILE A 70 8.71 -21.96 1.99
C ILE A 70 7.94 -20.64 2.12
N THR A 71 8.17 -19.69 1.21
CA THR A 71 7.61 -18.33 1.30
C THR A 71 6.27 -18.16 0.62
N GLY A 72 5.86 -19.10 -0.23
CA GLY A 72 4.67 -19.00 -1.07
C GLY A 72 3.38 -18.99 -0.26
N LEU A 73 3.23 -19.88 0.72
CA LEU A 73 2.05 -19.91 1.58
C LEU A 73 1.96 -18.65 2.48
N PRO A 74 3.03 -18.22 3.18
CA PRO A 74 3.04 -16.94 3.88
C PRO A 74 2.72 -15.74 2.99
N LEU A 75 3.25 -15.71 1.77
CA LEU A 75 3.00 -14.65 0.80
C LEU A 75 1.53 -14.62 0.38
N LEU A 76 0.94 -15.78 0.07
CA LEU A 76 -0.47 -15.89 -0.30
C LEU A 76 -1.37 -15.41 0.85
N LEU A 77 -1.05 -15.78 2.09
CA LEU A 77 -1.78 -15.32 3.26
C LEU A 77 -1.69 -13.79 3.43
N ALA A 78 -0.49 -13.22 3.25
CA ALA A 78 -0.29 -11.78 3.31
C ALA A 78 -1.11 -11.04 2.24
N ILE A 79 -1.21 -11.59 1.02
CA ILE A 79 -2.04 -11.04 -0.07
C ILE A 79 -3.52 -11.06 0.32
N VAL A 80 -4.03 -12.18 0.83
CA VAL A 80 -5.44 -12.31 1.26
C VAL A 80 -5.76 -11.35 2.39
N LEU A 81 -4.86 -11.18 3.36
CA LEU A 81 -5.06 -10.24 4.47
C LEU A 81 -5.02 -8.77 4.04
N ALA A 82 -4.29 -8.45 2.97
CA ALA A 82 -4.18 -7.09 2.47
C ALA A 82 -5.19 -6.76 1.35
N MET A 83 -5.93 -7.75 0.82
CA MET A 83 -7.03 -7.53 -0.12
C MET A 83 -8.07 -6.50 0.37
N PRO A 84 -8.59 -6.57 1.61
CA PRO A 84 -9.55 -5.59 2.11
C PRO A 84 -9.01 -4.16 2.07
N TRP A 85 -7.71 -3.98 2.36
CA TRP A 85 -7.07 -2.67 2.26
C TRP A 85 -7.03 -2.17 0.82
N PHE A 86 -6.62 -3.02 -0.14
CA PHE A 86 -6.61 -2.68 -1.57
C PHE A 86 -8.01 -2.31 -2.09
N PHE A 87 -9.01 -3.15 -1.83
CA PHE A 87 -10.38 -2.89 -2.27
C PHE A 87 -10.98 -1.64 -1.63
N SER A 88 -10.60 -1.31 -0.39
CA SER A 88 -11.05 -0.05 0.24
C SER A 88 -10.61 1.18 -0.55
N TRP A 89 -9.40 1.17 -1.12
CA TRP A 89 -8.88 2.26 -1.94
C TRP A 89 -9.58 2.35 -3.29
N GLN A 90 -9.84 1.21 -3.94
CA GLN A 90 -10.59 1.18 -5.19
C GLN A 90 -12.04 1.64 -4.99
N GLY A 91 -12.66 1.28 -3.86
CA GLY A 91 -13.99 1.78 -3.48
C GLY A 91 -14.02 3.30 -3.30
N ILE A 92 -12.98 3.90 -2.70
CA ILE A 92 -12.84 5.35 -2.59
C ILE A 92 -12.69 6.00 -3.97
N ALA A 93 -11.86 5.43 -4.84
CA ALA A 93 -11.67 5.93 -6.21
C ALA A 93 -12.98 5.90 -7.01
N ALA A 94 -13.68 4.76 -7.01
CA ALA A 94 -14.97 4.60 -7.68
C ALA A 94 -16.04 5.55 -7.12
N GLY A 95 -16.05 5.74 -5.79
CA GLY A 95 -16.90 6.72 -5.12
C GLY A 95 -16.64 8.14 -5.62
N LEU A 96 -15.38 8.57 -5.64
CA LEU A 96 -14.98 9.89 -6.13
C LEU A 96 -15.35 10.11 -7.60
N MET A 97 -15.10 9.13 -8.47
CA MET A 97 -15.50 9.19 -9.88
C MET A 97 -17.02 9.29 -10.07
N SER A 98 -17.79 8.76 -9.12
CA SER A 98 -19.26 8.84 -9.11
C SER A 98 -19.81 10.05 -8.34
N GLY A 99 -18.95 11.00 -7.94
CA GLY A 99 -19.33 12.20 -7.18
C GLY A 99 -19.50 12.01 -5.67
N ARG A 100 -19.27 10.81 -5.13
CA ARG A 100 -19.39 10.50 -3.70
C ARG A 100 -18.06 10.73 -2.99
N SER A 101 -17.96 11.79 -2.19
CA SER A 101 -16.73 12.18 -1.48
C SER A 101 -16.67 11.76 0.00
N GLU A 102 -17.75 11.21 0.56
CA GLU A 102 -17.85 10.88 1.99
C GLU A 102 -16.76 9.91 2.46
N ALA A 103 -16.56 8.82 1.72
CA ALA A 103 -15.54 7.82 2.03
C ALA A 103 -14.11 8.41 1.96
N ALA A 104 -13.87 9.29 0.97
CA ALA A 104 -12.60 9.99 0.83
C ALA A 104 -12.33 10.92 2.01
N ARG A 105 -13.31 11.76 2.40
CA ARG A 105 -13.21 12.67 3.54
C ARG A 105 -13.00 11.93 4.86
N LYS A 106 -13.73 10.83 5.08
CA LYS A 106 -13.54 9.99 6.28
C LYS A 106 -12.12 9.42 6.33
N LYS A 107 -11.59 8.95 5.19
CA LYS A 107 -10.23 8.42 5.11
C LYS A 107 -9.17 9.51 5.34
N GLU A 108 -9.38 10.69 4.77
CA GLU A 108 -8.54 11.87 4.93
C GLU A 108 -8.41 12.27 6.41
N GLN A 109 -9.53 12.39 7.14
CA GLN A 109 -9.54 12.69 8.57
C GLN A 109 -8.76 11.68 9.40
N VAL A 110 -8.94 10.38 9.13
CA VAL A 110 -8.20 9.31 9.81
C VAL A 110 -6.70 9.42 9.56
N LEU A 111 -6.30 9.74 8.32
CA LEU A 111 -4.89 9.90 7.95
C LEU A 111 -4.26 11.14 8.59
N MET A 112 -4.98 12.27 8.61
CA MET A 112 -4.53 13.48 9.28
C MET A 112 -4.31 13.23 10.78
N TYR A 113 -5.29 12.62 11.46
CA TYR A 113 -5.16 12.27 12.87
C TYR A 113 -3.97 11.35 13.14
N ALA A 114 -3.76 10.34 12.28
CA ALA A 114 -2.61 9.44 12.41
C ALA A 114 -1.29 10.18 12.21
N ILE A 115 -1.19 11.09 11.24
CA ILE A 115 0.01 11.90 10.96
C ILE A 115 0.32 12.85 12.12
N ASP A 116 -0.71 13.51 12.67
CA ASP A 116 -0.55 14.43 13.80
C ASP A 116 -0.08 13.69 15.06
N ALA A 117 -0.58 12.48 15.30
CA ALA A 117 -0.11 11.63 16.40
C ALA A 117 1.38 11.25 16.28
N TYR A 118 1.96 11.21 15.07
CA TYR A 118 3.40 11.02 14.87
C TYR A 118 4.21 12.30 15.08
N ARG A 119 3.62 13.50 14.89
CA ARG A 119 4.29 14.79 15.11
C ARG A 119 4.31 15.21 16.58
N ALA A 120 3.34 14.77 17.36
CA ALA A 120 3.24 15.05 18.78
C ALA A 120 4.15 14.17 19.66
N LYS A 121 4.93 13.25 19.05
CA LYS A 121 5.90 12.36 19.70
C LYS A 121 7.31 12.70 19.24
#